data_AF-A0A2E9GTE6-F1
#
_entry.id   AF-A0A2E9GTE6-F1
#
_cell.length_a   1.000
_cell.length_b   1.000
_cell.length_c   1.000
_cell.angle_alpha   90.00
_cell.angle_beta   90.00
_cell.angle_gamma   90.00
#
_symmetry.space_group_name_H-M   'P 1'
#
loop_
_entity.id
_entity.type
_entity.pdbx_description
1 polymer ?
#
loop_
_entity_poly.entity_id
_entity_poly.type
_entity_poly.pdbx_seq_one_letter_code
_entity_poly.pdbx_strand_id
1 'polypeptide(L)'
;MPERELRESLEHLHQQLANDPPLDPEARLQLADLAREIEAVLGDGPAHAPSLIDRLRAATERFEESHPDLTAVTGRIADLLARMGI
;
A
#
# COMPACT_ATOMS: atom_id res chain seq x y z
N MET A 1 5.04 16.51 -5.07
CA MET A 1 5.09 15.63 -6.26
C MET A 1 4.49 14.30 -5.83
N PRO A 2 3.47 13.79 -6.53
CA PRO A 2 2.69 12.63 -6.07
C PRO A 2 3.54 11.36 -5.88
N GLU A 3 4.57 11.16 -6.71
CA GLU A 3 5.52 10.04 -6.56
C GLU A 3 6.32 10.09 -5.26
N ARG A 4 6.64 11.30 -4.77
CA ARG A 4 7.43 11.51 -3.55
C ARG A 4 6.59 11.18 -2.32
N GLU A 5 5.33 11.64 -2.32
CA GLU A 5 4.36 11.30 -1.27
C GLU A 5 4.02 9.81 -1.26
N LEU A 6 3.99 9.16 -2.44
CA LEU A 6 3.77 7.72 -2.53
C LEU A 6 4.93 6.96 -1.88
N ARG A 7 6.18 7.32 -2.19
CA ARG A 7 7.36 6.75 -1.54
C ARG A 7 7.36 6.94 -0.02
N GLU A 8 7.03 8.13 0.47
CA GLU A 8 6.93 8.38 1.91
C GLU A 8 5.84 7.50 2.57
N SER A 9 4.71 7.32 1.89
CA SER A 9 3.63 6.46 2.40
C SER A 9 4.01 4.97 2.41
N LEU A 10 4.74 4.51 1.40
CA LEU A 10 5.27 3.14 1.32
C LEU A 10 6.34 2.86 2.38
N GLU A 11 7.20 3.85 2.65
CA GLU A 11 8.19 3.77 3.71
C GLU A 11 7.52 3.68 5.08
N HIS A 12 6.47 4.48 5.29
CA HIS A 12 5.67 4.43 6.52
C HIS A 12 4.96 3.08 6.68
N LEU A 13 4.41 2.50 5.60
CA LEU A 13 3.84 1.15 5.61
C LEU A 13 4.89 0.11 6.01
N HIS A 14 6.10 0.19 5.43
CA HIS A 14 7.20 -0.71 5.79
C HIS A 14 7.60 -0.59 7.26
N GLN A 15 7.67 0.62 7.80
CA GLN A 15 7.95 0.83 9.22
C GLN A 15 6.86 0.24 10.12
N GLN A 16 5.59 0.43 9.76
CA GLN A 16 4.48 -0.17 10.48
C GLN A 16 4.55 -1.70 10.44
N LEU A 17 4.84 -2.31 9.29
CA LEU A 17 5.04 -3.76 9.19
C LEU A 17 6.28 -4.25 9.94
N ALA A 18 7.34 -3.44 10.03
CA ALA A 18 8.57 -3.76 10.75
C ALA A 18 8.41 -3.70 12.28
N ASN A 19 7.49 -2.87 12.78
CA ASN A 19 7.15 -2.75 14.20
C ASN A 19 6.35 -3.94 14.75
N ASP A 20 6.17 -4.99 13.95
CA ASP A 20 5.49 -6.24 14.32
C ASP A 20 4.10 -6.02 14.95
N PRO A 21 3.18 -5.35 14.24
CA PRO A 21 1.81 -5.19 14.69
C PRO A 21 1.17 -6.57 14.81
N PRO A 22 0.16 -6.76 15.70
CA PRO A 22 -0.53 -8.02 15.86
C PRO A 22 -1.39 -8.31 14.62
N LEU A 23 -0.74 -8.76 13.55
CA LEU A 23 -1.28 -8.94 12.22
C LEU A 23 -0.89 -10.33 11.72
N ASP A 24 -1.79 -10.96 10.96
CA ASP A 24 -1.53 -12.30 10.43
C ASP A 24 -0.29 -12.31 9.52
N PRO A 25 0.55 -13.35 9.59
CA PRO A 25 1.75 -13.44 8.76
C PRO A 25 1.43 -13.43 7.25
N GLU A 26 0.29 -14.00 6.84
CA GLU A 26 -0.19 -13.92 5.46
C GLU A 26 -0.55 -12.49 5.05
N ALA A 27 -1.27 -11.76 5.91
CA ALA A 27 -1.63 -10.36 5.69
C ALA A 27 -0.37 -9.48 5.56
N ARG A 28 0.64 -9.74 6.39
CA ARG A 28 1.92 -9.01 6.36
C ARG A 28 2.62 -9.22 5.03
N LEU A 29 2.69 -10.47 4.57
CA LEU A 29 3.29 -10.82 3.29
C LEU A 29 2.55 -10.15 2.14
N GLN A 30 1.21 -10.18 2.15
CA GLN A 30 0.40 -9.53 1.12
C GLN A 30 0.64 -8.01 1.05
N LEU A 31 0.65 -7.32 2.20
CA LEU A 31 0.93 -5.88 2.23
C LEU A 31 2.35 -5.55 1.76
N ALA A 32 3.34 -6.35 2.17
CA ALA A 32 4.72 -6.17 1.73
C ALA A 32 4.90 -6.44 0.23
N ASP A 33 4.14 -7.39 -0.33
CA ASP A 33 4.15 -7.68 -1.77
C ASP A 33 3.51 -6.54 -2.57
N LEU A 34 2.34 -6.07 -2.14
CA LEU A 34 1.65 -4.92 -2.75
C LEU A 34 2.53 -3.67 -2.73
N ALA A 35 3.19 -3.38 -1.60
CA ALA A 35 4.10 -2.25 -1.50
C ALA A 35 5.22 -2.33 -2.55
N ARG A 36 5.82 -3.51 -2.72
CA ARG A 36 6.90 -3.75 -3.68
C ARG A 36 6.43 -3.68 -5.13
N GLU A 37 5.25 -4.23 -5.43
CA GLU A 37 4.64 -4.11 -6.76
C GLU A 37 4.39 -2.64 -7.12
N ILE A 38 3.92 -1.84 -6.17
CA ILE A 38 3.70 -0.40 -6.35
C ILE A 38 5.02 0.34 -6.62
N GLU A 39 6.08 0.02 -5.87
CA GLU A 39 7.43 0.57 -6.12
C GLU A 39 7.97 0.18 -7.50
N ALA A 40 7.70 -1.05 -7.95
CA ALA A 40 8.08 -1.49 -9.28
C ALA A 40 7.34 -0.72 -10.38
N VAL A 41 6.04 -0.47 -10.22
CA VAL A 41 5.25 0.33 -11.18
C VAL A 41 5.71 1.78 -11.25
N LEU A 42 6.13 2.36 -10.13
CA LEU A 42 6.76 3.69 -10.08
C LEU A 42 8.05 3.76 -10.92
N GLY A 43 8.79 2.65 -11.06
CA GLY A 43 10.04 2.59 -11.82
C GLY A 43 9.90 2.14 -13.28
N ASP A 44 8.99 1.20 -13.56
CA ASP A 44 8.89 0.49 -14.85
C ASP A 44 7.69 0.93 -15.70
N GLY A 45 6.73 1.68 -15.11
CA GLY A 45 5.56 2.23 -15.79
C GLY A 45 4.24 1.49 -15.54
N PRO A 46 3.10 2.06 -15.97
CA PRO A 46 1.76 1.82 -15.42
C PRO A 46 1.07 0.48 -15.78
N ALA A 47 1.79 -0.53 -16.28
CA ALA A 47 1.16 -1.73 -16.86
C ALA A 47 0.31 -2.56 -15.89
N HIS A 48 0.42 -2.37 -14.56
CA HIS A 48 -0.27 -3.18 -13.54
C HIS A 48 -0.96 -2.37 -12.40
N ALA A 49 -0.96 -1.04 -12.46
CA ALA A 49 -1.46 -0.21 -11.35
C ALA A 49 -2.97 -0.30 -11.03
N PRO A 50 -3.90 -0.49 -11.99
CA PRO A 50 -5.32 -0.59 -11.66
C PRO A 50 -5.64 -1.80 -10.76
N SER A 51 -5.03 -2.95 -11.08
CA SER A 51 -5.18 -4.17 -10.28
C SER A 51 -4.57 -4.02 -8.88
N LEU A 52 -3.52 -3.20 -8.73
CA LEU A 52 -2.89 -2.93 -7.44
C LEU A 52 -3.79 -2.09 -6.53
N ILE A 53 -4.45 -1.07 -7.08
CA ILE A 53 -5.40 -0.25 -6.33
C ILE A 53 -6.54 -1.10 -5.78
N ASP A 54 -7.12 -1.98 -6.61
CA ASP A 54 -8.22 -2.86 -6.17
C ASP A 54 -7.79 -3.82 -5.05
N ARG A 55 -6.61 -4.46 -5.20
CA ARG A 55 -6.08 -5.34 -4.14
C ARG A 55 -5.77 -4.58 -2.86
N LEU A 56 -5.22 -3.38 -2.98
CA LEU A 56 -4.89 -2.54 -1.84
C LEU A 56 -6.14 -2.06 -1.11
N ARG A 57 -7.23 -1.74 -1.84
CA ARG A 57 -8.54 -1.43 -1.25
C ARG A 57 -9.12 -2.63 -0.50
N ALA A 58 -9.12 -3.81 -1.10
CA ALA A 58 -9.59 -5.02 -0.44
C ALA A 58 -8.80 -5.35 0.85
N ALA A 59 -7.48 -5.14 0.81
CA ALA A 59 -6.64 -5.27 2.00
C ALA A 59 -7.01 -4.21 3.07
N THR A 60 -7.21 -2.96 2.66
CA THR A 60 -7.62 -1.85 3.54
C THR A 60 -8.94 -2.15 4.24
N GLU A 61 -9.95 -2.62 3.52
CA GLU A 61 -11.26 -2.99 4.07
C GLU A 61 -11.13 -4.11 5.12
N ARG A 62 -10.21 -5.06 4.91
CA ARG A 62 -9.96 -6.15 5.85
C ARG A 62 -9.29 -5.68 7.14
N PHE A 63 -8.44 -4.66 7.06
CA PHE A 63 -7.71 -4.12 8.21
C PHE A 63 -8.44 -2.98 8.92
N GLU A 64 -9.51 -2.43 8.34
CA GLU A 64 -10.24 -1.27 8.89
C GLU A 64 -10.69 -1.50 10.34
N GLU A 65 -11.14 -2.70 10.69
CA GLU A 65 -11.63 -3.04 12.03
C GLU A 65 -10.50 -3.29 13.05
N SER A 66 -9.35 -3.78 12.60
CA SER A 66 -8.29 -4.30 13.48
C SER A 66 -7.04 -3.40 13.54
N HIS A 67 -6.76 -2.67 12.47
CA HIS A 67 -5.52 -1.89 12.29
C HIS A 67 -5.82 -0.55 11.59
N PRO A 68 -6.36 0.44 12.32
CA PRO A 68 -6.72 1.75 11.74
C PRO A 68 -5.51 2.51 11.18
N ASP A 69 -4.32 2.33 11.77
CA ASP A 69 -3.07 2.93 11.29
C ASP A 69 -2.67 2.41 9.90
N LEU A 70 -2.74 1.08 9.70
CA LEU A 70 -2.43 0.46 8.40
C LEU A 70 -3.44 0.91 7.35
N THR A 71 -4.72 0.94 7.73
CA THR A 71 -5.83 1.39 6.88
C THR A 71 -5.63 2.82 6.39
N ALA A 72 -5.18 3.72 7.27
CA ALA A 72 -4.88 5.10 6.90
C ALA A 72 -3.73 5.19 5.88
N VAL A 73 -2.69 4.36 6.03
CA VAL A 73 -1.54 4.35 5.13
C VAL A 73 -1.88 3.73 3.78
N THR A 74 -2.52 2.56 3.75
CA THR A 74 -2.93 1.89 2.51
C THR A 74 -3.98 2.71 1.74
N GLY A 75 -4.93 3.34 2.43
CA GLY A 75 -5.88 4.26 1.82
C GLY A 75 -5.20 5.48 1.17
N ARG A 76 -4.19 6.05 1.84
CA ARG A 76 -3.38 7.15 1.27
C ARG A 76 -2.62 6.71 0.02
N ILE A 77 -2.00 5.52 0.04
CA ILE A 77 -1.29 4.95 -1.11
C ILE A 77 -2.26 4.77 -2.30
N ALA A 78 -3.46 4.24 -2.06
CA ALA A 78 -4.48 4.08 -3.11
C ALA A 78 -4.94 5.42 -3.71
N ASP A 79 -5.11 6.45 -2.89
CA ASP A 79 -5.49 7.80 -3.35
C ASP A 79 -4.38 8.44 -4.20
N LEU A 80 -3.11 8.28 -3.77
CA LEU A 80 -1.95 8.77 -4.52
C LEU A 80 -1.81 8.08 -5.88
N LEU A 81 -1.98 6.76 -5.93
CA LEU A 81 -2.01 5.99 -7.18
C LEU A 81 -3.10 6.50 -8.12
N ALA A 82 -4.33 6.65 -7.61
CA ALA A 82 -5.44 7.17 -8.39
C ALA A 82 -5.18 8.59 -8.93
N ARG A 83 -4.54 9.47 -8.14
CA ARG A 83 -4.14 10.82 -8.58
C ARG A 83 -3.11 10.82 -9.71
N MET A 84 -2.25 9.80 -9.76
CA MET A 84 -1.27 9.63 -10.82
C MET A 84 -1.89 9.05 -12.11
N GLY A 85 -3.16 8.64 -12.06
CA GLY A 85 -3.86 8.07 -13.22
C GLY A 85 -3.29 6.71 -13.64
N ILE A 86 -2.66 6.02 -12.70
CA ILE A 86 -2.10 4.68 -12.86
C ILE A 86 -2.96 3.68 -12.10
#